data_AF-A0A6N6WNB1-F1
#
_entry.id   AF-A0A6N6WNB1-F1
#
_cell.length_a   1.000
_cell.length_b   1.000
_cell.length_c   1.000
_cell.angle_alpha   90.00
_cell.angle_beta   90.00
_cell.angle_gamma   90.00
#
_symmetry.space_group_name_H-M   'P 1'
#
loop_
_entity.id
_entity.type
_entity.pdbx_description
1 polymer ?
#
loop_
_entity_poly.entity_id
_entity_poly.type
_entity_poly.pdbx_seq_one_letter_code
_entity_poly.pdbx_strand_id
1 'polypeptide(L)'
;ARQIEAGAPADLFISADQKWMDYAVDKKAIDTATRQTLLGNSLVVVAPKASVQKDFTIDSKTNWTSLLNGGRLAVGDPEHVPAGIYAKEALQKLGAWDTLSPKLAPAEDVRGALALVERNEAPLGIVYGSDAVASKGVK
;
A
#
# COMPACT_ATOMS: atom_id res chain seq x y z
N ALA A 1 7.73 9.65 10.77
CA ALA A 1 8.48 9.22 11.97
C ALA A 1 9.98 9.54 11.88
N ARG A 2 10.75 8.98 10.93
CA ARG A 2 12.21 9.26 10.80
C ARG A 2 12.58 10.75 10.77
N GLN A 3 11.83 11.57 10.02
CA GLN A 3 12.06 13.02 9.97
C GLN A 3 11.78 13.71 11.31
N ILE A 4 10.76 13.26 12.05
CA ILE A 4 10.40 13.81 13.37
C ILE A 4 11.45 13.41 14.41
N GLU A 5 11.92 12.15 14.38
CA GLU A 5 13.08 11.71 15.18
C GLU A 5 14.31 12.58 14.91
N ALA A 6 14.54 12.97 13.65
CA ALA A 6 15.64 13.84 13.26
C ALA A 6 15.44 15.33 13.59
N GLY A 7 14.35 15.70 14.29
CA GLY A 7 14.09 17.07 14.75
C GLY A 7 13.26 17.93 13.81
N ALA A 8 12.57 17.35 12.82
CA ALA A 8 11.62 18.11 12.01
C ALA A 8 10.49 18.70 12.88
N PRO A 9 10.14 19.99 12.72
CA PRO A 9 9.15 20.66 13.55
C PRO A 9 7.72 20.30 13.10
N ALA A 10 7.24 19.13 13.50
CA ALA A 10 5.89 18.66 13.22
C ALA A 10 4.99 18.79 14.46
N ASP A 11 3.86 19.49 14.33
CA ASP A 11 2.88 19.62 15.42
C ASP A 11 1.96 18.40 15.54
N LEU A 12 1.67 17.74 14.41
CA LEU A 12 0.82 16.55 14.35
C LEU A 12 1.44 15.48 13.43
N PHE A 13 1.47 14.24 13.91
CA PHE A 13 1.88 13.08 13.14
C PHE A 13 0.74 12.08 13.00
N ILE A 14 0.28 11.88 11.76
CA ILE A 14 -0.74 10.87 11.43
C ILE A 14 -0.04 9.75 10.66
N SER A 15 0.08 8.58 11.29
CA SER A 15 0.66 7.39 10.68
C SER A 15 -0.42 6.53 10.04
N ALA A 16 -0.07 5.84 8.95
CA ALA A 16 -0.94 4.86 8.29
C ALA A 16 -0.85 3.45 8.92
N ASP A 17 0.10 3.22 9.83
CA ASP A 17 0.17 2.01 10.65
C ASP A 17 0.58 2.29 12.10
N GLN A 18 0.41 1.27 12.95
CA GLN A 18 0.85 1.32 14.34
C GLN A 18 2.36 1.21 14.47
N LYS A 19 3.06 0.47 13.59
CA LYS A 19 4.50 0.23 13.67
C LYS A 19 5.32 1.53 13.63
N TRP A 20 4.98 2.47 12.75
CA TRP A 20 5.64 3.78 12.69
C TRP A 20 5.25 4.72 13.83
N MET A 21 4.06 4.53 14.41
CA MET A 21 3.66 5.25 15.62
C MET A 21 4.41 4.70 16.84
N ASP A 22 4.53 3.38 16.97
CA ASP A 22 5.33 2.70 17.99
C ASP A 22 6.80 3.11 17.88
N TYR A 23 7.35 3.14 16.67
CA TYR A 23 8.70 3.67 16.43
C TYR A 23 8.86 5.09 16.97
N ALA A 24 7.90 5.98 16.70
CA ALA A 24 7.97 7.36 17.19
C ALA A 24 7.88 7.44 18.72
N VAL A 25 7.11 6.55 19.37
CA VAL A 25 7.08 6.40 20.83
C VAL A 25 8.43 5.95 21.38
N ASP A 26 9.00 4.88 20.80
CA ASP A 26 10.28 4.31 21.24
C ASP A 26 11.42 5.31 21.13
N LYS A 27 11.39 6.15 20.09
CA LYS A 27 12.33 7.24 19.88
C LYS A 27 12.04 8.49 20.71
N LYS A 28 10.99 8.48 21.54
CA LYS A 28 10.52 9.63 22.33
C LYS A 28 10.29 10.87 21.47
N ALA A 29 9.87 10.66 20.22
CA ALA A 29 9.66 11.70 19.23
C ALA A 29 8.22 12.25 19.25
N ILE A 30 7.35 11.73 20.13
CA ILE A 30 5.97 12.17 20.34
C ILE A 30 5.60 12.10 21.84
N ASP A 31 4.58 12.85 22.24
CA ASP A 31 3.92 12.68 23.55
C ASP A 31 2.93 11.52 23.51
N THR A 32 3.19 10.46 24.28
CA THR A 32 2.38 9.24 24.30
C THR A 32 0.97 9.47 24.82
N ALA A 33 0.74 10.49 25.66
CA ALA A 33 -0.60 10.82 26.16
C ALA A 33 -1.52 11.34 25.04
N THR A 34 -0.95 11.79 23.92
CA THR A 34 -1.70 12.34 22.79
C THR A 34 -2.03 11.31 21.71
N ARG A 35 -1.46 10.11 21.78
CA ARG A 35 -1.66 9.05 20.77
C ARG A 35 -3.10 8.54 20.80
N GLN A 36 -3.76 8.56 19.65
CA GLN A 36 -5.08 7.95 19.46
C GLN A 36 -5.16 7.20 18.12
N THR A 37 -5.90 6.09 18.11
CA THR A 37 -6.27 5.42 16.85
C THR A 37 -7.45 6.18 16.25
N LEU A 38 -7.18 6.93 15.18
CA LEU A 38 -8.17 7.84 14.59
C LEU A 38 -9.00 7.17 13.49
N LEU A 39 -8.36 6.37 12.63
CA LEU A 39 -8.95 5.88 11.38
C LEU A 39 -8.63 4.39 11.16
N GLY A 40 -9.48 3.74 10.36
CA GLY A 40 -9.24 2.43 9.78
C GLY A 40 -9.34 2.49 8.25
N ASN A 41 -8.76 1.51 7.56
CA ASN A 41 -8.81 1.43 6.11
C ASN A 41 -8.88 -0.02 5.64
N SER A 42 -9.22 -0.23 4.38
CA SER A 42 -9.16 -1.52 3.71
C SER A 42 -8.10 -1.49 2.62
N LEU A 43 -7.41 -2.61 2.44
CA LEU A 43 -6.52 -2.80 1.30
C LEU A 43 -7.33 -3.32 0.10
N VAL A 44 -7.10 -2.75 -1.09
CA VAL A 44 -7.82 -3.11 -2.31
C VAL A 44 -6.86 -3.33 -3.47
N VAL A 45 -7.26 -4.14 -4.44
CA VAL A 45 -6.59 -4.23 -5.74
C VAL A 45 -7.31 -3.29 -6.70
N VAL A 46 -6.54 -2.45 -7.39
CA VAL A 46 -7.04 -1.51 -8.39
C VAL A 46 -6.45 -1.81 -9.76
N ALA A 47 -7.20 -1.45 -10.79
CA ALA A 47 -6.74 -1.48 -12.18
C ALA A 47 -6.92 -0.09 -12.82
N PRO A 48 -6.26 0.22 -13.95
CA PRO A 48 -6.51 1.46 -14.69
C PRO A 48 -8.00 1.56 -15.04
N LYS A 49 -8.55 2.79 -15.06
CA LYS A 49 -9.99 3.01 -15.33
C LYS A 49 -10.44 2.40 -16.65
N ALA A 50 -9.58 2.48 -17.67
CA ALA A 50 -9.82 1.94 -19.00
C ALA A 50 -9.48 0.44 -19.13
N SER A 51 -9.04 -0.22 -18.06
CA SER A 51 -8.67 -1.64 -18.09
C SER A 51 -9.87 -2.50 -18.50
N VAL A 52 -9.61 -3.50 -19.34
CA VAL A 52 -10.60 -4.53 -19.73
C VAL A 52 -10.73 -5.62 -18.67
N GLN A 53 -9.88 -5.62 -17.63
CA GLN A 53 -9.96 -6.55 -16.52
C GLN A 53 -11.33 -6.43 -15.84
N LYS A 54 -12.05 -7.54 -15.75
CA LYS A 54 -13.32 -7.63 -15.04
C LYS A 54 -13.06 -7.80 -13.54
N ASP A 55 -14.05 -7.43 -12.75
CA ASP A 55 -14.07 -7.68 -11.31
C ASP A 55 -13.87 -9.18 -11.04
N PHE A 56 -13.10 -9.47 -10.01
CA PHE A 56 -12.80 -10.83 -9.58
C PHE A 56 -12.71 -10.89 -8.06
N THR A 57 -13.01 -12.06 -7.52
CA THR A 57 -12.81 -12.33 -6.09
C THR A 57 -11.37 -12.73 -5.86
N ILE A 58 -10.75 -12.11 -4.86
CA ILE A 58 -9.39 -12.47 -4.43
C ILE A 58 -9.48 -13.57 -3.39
N ASP A 59 -8.90 -14.73 -3.72
CA ASP A 59 -8.67 -15.85 -2.81
C ASP A 59 -7.31 -16.52 -3.08
N SER A 60 -7.03 -17.63 -2.37
CA SER A 60 -5.77 -18.39 -2.52
C SER A 60 -5.60 -19.10 -3.87
N LYS A 61 -6.64 -19.14 -4.71
CA LYS A 61 -6.63 -19.71 -6.06
C LYS A 61 -6.53 -18.64 -7.15
N THR A 62 -6.47 -17.36 -6.78
CA THR A 62 -6.34 -16.24 -7.72
C THR A 62 -5.12 -16.43 -8.62
N ASN A 63 -5.34 -16.47 -9.93
CA ASN A 63 -4.26 -16.57 -10.91
C ASN A 63 -3.64 -15.19 -11.19
N TRP A 64 -2.82 -14.73 -10.25
CA TRP A 64 -2.17 -13.43 -10.31
C TRP A 64 -1.28 -13.23 -11.54
N THR A 65 -0.61 -14.28 -12.00
CA THR A 65 0.29 -14.17 -13.17
C THR A 65 -0.49 -13.92 -14.45
N SER A 66 -1.66 -14.54 -14.60
CA SER A 66 -2.59 -14.25 -15.69
C SER A 66 -3.15 -12.83 -15.60
N LEU A 67 -3.53 -12.39 -14.39
CA LEU A 67 -4.08 -11.04 -14.18
C LEU A 67 -3.07 -9.93 -14.49
N LEU A 68 -1.79 -10.16 -14.19
CA LEU A 68 -0.72 -9.23 -14.50
C LEU A 68 -0.34 -9.23 -15.99
N ASN A 69 -0.65 -10.28 -16.75
CA ASN A 69 -0.33 -10.41 -18.18
C ASN A 69 1.12 -10.00 -18.52
N GLY A 70 2.08 -10.45 -17.73
CA GLY A 70 3.50 -10.12 -17.89
C GLY A 70 3.94 -8.76 -17.32
N GLY A 71 3.01 -7.93 -16.87
CA GLY A 71 3.27 -6.67 -16.17
C GLY A 71 3.66 -6.85 -14.69
N ARG A 72 3.91 -5.72 -14.02
CA ARG A 72 4.26 -5.66 -12.60
C ARG A 72 3.07 -5.25 -11.73
N LEU A 73 3.07 -5.69 -10.47
CA LEU A 73 2.10 -5.28 -9.46
C LEU A 73 2.62 -4.03 -8.73
N ALA A 74 1.94 -2.89 -8.89
CA ALA A 74 2.31 -1.67 -8.17
C ALA A 74 1.96 -1.78 -6.69
N VAL A 75 2.93 -1.53 -5.81
CA VAL A 75 2.76 -1.56 -4.35
C VAL A 75 3.64 -0.47 -3.73
N GLY A 76 3.28 0.03 -2.55
CA GLY A 76 4.27 0.75 -1.72
C GLY A 76 5.44 -0.20 -1.37
N ASP A 77 6.64 0.31 -1.12
CA ASP A 77 7.79 -0.50 -0.72
C ASP A 77 7.41 -1.47 0.41
N PRO A 78 7.44 -2.81 0.18
CA PRO A 78 7.04 -3.81 1.15
C PRO A 78 7.85 -3.84 2.45
N GLU A 79 9.04 -3.23 2.46
CA GLU A 79 9.91 -3.20 3.64
C GLU A 79 9.71 -1.94 4.49
N HIS A 80 9.09 -0.89 3.96
CA HIS A 80 9.07 0.42 4.60
C HIS A 80 7.72 1.14 4.58
N VAL A 81 6.93 0.97 3.53
CA VAL A 81 5.66 1.69 3.33
C VAL A 81 4.54 0.85 3.93
N PRO A 82 3.68 1.43 4.80
CA PRO A 82 2.57 0.70 5.44
C PRO A 82 1.69 -0.09 4.46
N ALA A 83 1.27 0.52 3.35
CA ALA A 83 0.46 -0.15 2.33
C ALA A 83 1.21 -1.33 1.69
N GLY A 84 2.53 -1.20 1.51
CA GLY A 84 3.40 -2.26 1.01
C GLY A 84 3.55 -3.42 1.99
N ILE A 85 3.76 -3.11 3.27
CA ILE A 85 3.83 -4.09 4.36
C ILE A 85 2.52 -4.87 4.44
N TYR A 86 1.37 -4.19 4.41
CA TYR A 86 0.06 -4.84 4.42
C TYR A 86 -0.19 -5.65 3.14
N ALA A 87 0.28 -5.19 1.99
CA ALA A 87 0.22 -5.96 0.74
C ALA A 87 1.03 -7.25 0.86
N LYS A 88 2.25 -7.18 1.40
CA LYS A 88 3.10 -8.36 1.66
C LYS A 88 2.42 -9.34 2.60
N GLU A 89 1.92 -8.89 3.74
CA GLU A 89 1.21 -9.72 4.72
C GLU A 89 -0.03 -10.40 4.09
N ALA A 90 -0.82 -9.66 3.30
CA ALA A 90 -1.99 -10.19 2.60
C ALA A 90 -1.61 -11.25 1.55
N LEU A 91 -0.61 -10.97 0.72
CA LEU A 91 -0.14 -11.90 -0.31
C LEU A 91 0.51 -13.15 0.28
N GLN A 92 1.19 -13.04 1.43
CA GLN A 92 1.71 -14.19 2.17
C GLN A 92 0.56 -15.07 2.68
N LYS A 93 -0.47 -14.46 3.28
CA LYS A 93 -1.67 -15.19 3.74
C LYS A 93 -2.41 -15.88 2.61
N LEU A 94 -2.41 -15.30 1.41
CA LEU A 94 -3.01 -15.87 0.20
C LEU A 94 -2.11 -16.90 -0.50
N GLY A 95 -0.87 -17.12 -0.03
CA GLY A 95 0.10 -18.01 -0.67
C GLY A 95 0.64 -17.50 -2.01
N ALA A 96 0.46 -16.22 -2.32
CA ALA A 96 0.82 -15.61 -3.60
C ALA A 96 2.16 -14.85 -3.56
N TRP A 97 2.71 -14.59 -2.37
CA TRP A 97 3.90 -13.75 -2.18
C TRP A 97 5.12 -14.21 -2.97
N ASP A 98 5.47 -15.50 -2.91
CA ASP A 98 6.67 -16.01 -3.58
C ASP A 98 6.56 -15.90 -5.11
N THR A 99 5.34 -15.97 -5.64
CA THR A 99 5.06 -15.79 -7.07
C THR A 99 5.12 -14.32 -7.51
N LEU A 100 4.68 -13.41 -6.63
CA LEU A 100 4.49 -12.00 -6.94
C LEU A 100 5.66 -11.10 -6.55
N SER A 101 6.43 -11.46 -5.52
CA SER A 101 7.57 -10.68 -5.05
C SER A 101 8.59 -10.31 -6.16
N PRO A 102 8.94 -11.19 -7.13
CA PRO A 102 9.81 -10.77 -8.24
C PRO A 102 9.14 -9.86 -9.28
N LYS A 103 7.80 -9.75 -9.23
CA LYS A 103 6.97 -9.00 -10.18
C LYS A 103 6.43 -7.70 -9.59
N LEU A 104 6.92 -7.26 -8.44
CA LEU A 104 6.50 -5.99 -7.86
C LEU A 104 7.06 -4.80 -8.65
N ALA A 105 6.34 -3.69 -8.61
CA ALA A 105 6.83 -2.35 -8.89
C ALA A 105 6.71 -1.55 -7.58
N PRO A 106 7.73 -1.61 -6.70
CA PRO A 106 7.73 -0.90 -5.43
C PRO A 106 7.79 0.61 -5.65
N ALA A 107 6.96 1.35 -4.93
CA ALA A 107 6.91 2.81 -4.93
C ALA A 107 7.28 3.37 -3.55
N GLU A 108 7.75 4.63 -3.53
CA GLU A 108 8.15 5.32 -2.30
C GLU A 108 7.00 5.54 -1.31
N ASP A 109 5.75 5.59 -1.81
CA ASP A 109 4.53 5.61 -1.00
C ASP A 109 3.34 4.99 -1.77
N VAL A 110 2.18 4.90 -1.12
CA VAL A 110 0.96 4.32 -1.71
C VAL A 110 0.40 5.14 -2.88
N ARG A 111 0.62 6.46 -2.91
CA ARG A 111 0.16 7.32 -4.02
C ARG A 111 1.07 7.20 -5.23
N GLY A 112 2.36 6.95 -5.02
CA GLY A 112 3.28 6.54 -6.09
C GLY A 112 2.84 5.24 -6.73
N ALA A 113 2.45 4.25 -5.94
CA ALA A 113 1.90 2.99 -6.46
C ALA A 113 0.59 3.20 -7.24
N LEU A 114 -0.33 4.01 -6.70
CA LEU A 114 -1.57 4.39 -7.39
C LEU A 114 -1.27 5.06 -8.74
N ALA A 115 -0.32 5.99 -8.79
CA ALA A 115 0.02 6.72 -10.00
C ALA A 115 0.56 5.82 -11.12
N LEU A 116 1.28 4.74 -10.80
CA LEU A 116 1.69 3.73 -11.79
C LEU A 116 0.48 3.04 -12.44
N VAL A 117 -0.57 2.78 -11.65
CA VAL A 117 -1.81 2.18 -12.15
C VAL A 117 -2.60 3.20 -12.98
N GLU A 118 -2.72 4.45 -12.51
CA GLU A 118 -3.41 5.52 -13.25
C GLU A 118 -2.78 5.76 -14.63
N ARG A 119 -1.46 5.67 -14.72
CA ARG A 119 -0.70 5.82 -15.97
C ARG A 119 -0.63 4.55 -16.82
N ASN A 120 -1.27 3.46 -16.38
CA ASN A 120 -1.22 2.16 -17.05
C ASN A 120 0.22 1.61 -17.23
N GLU A 121 1.13 2.01 -16.35
CA GLU A 121 2.50 1.48 -16.25
C GLU A 121 2.52 0.16 -15.46
N ALA A 122 1.53 -0.03 -14.58
CA ALA A 122 1.23 -1.29 -13.91
C ALA A 122 -0.22 -1.70 -14.20
N PRO A 123 -0.48 -2.94 -14.66
CA PRO A 123 -1.84 -3.41 -14.93
C PRO A 123 -2.72 -3.52 -13.68
N LEU A 124 -2.09 -3.74 -12.52
CA LEU A 124 -2.74 -3.80 -11.21
C LEU A 124 -1.87 -3.11 -10.16
N GLY A 125 -2.51 -2.63 -9.10
CA GLY A 125 -1.82 -2.21 -7.88
C GLY A 125 -2.59 -2.53 -6.61
N ILE A 126 -1.88 -2.57 -5.48
CA ILE A 126 -2.47 -2.72 -4.15
C ILE A 126 -2.34 -1.39 -3.40
N VAL A 127 -3.49 -0.78 -3.09
CA VAL A 127 -3.60 0.54 -2.45
C VAL A 127 -4.65 0.52 -1.35
N TYR A 128 -4.84 1.63 -0.64
CA TYR A 128 -5.96 1.76 0.27
C TYR A 128 -7.27 2.04 -0.47
N GLY A 129 -8.40 1.57 0.08
CA GLY A 129 -9.72 1.83 -0.47
C GLY A 129 -10.03 3.32 -0.60
N SER A 130 -9.56 4.13 0.36
CA SER A 130 -9.65 5.59 0.29
C SER A 130 -8.90 6.19 -0.91
N ASP A 131 -7.75 5.64 -1.28
CA ASP A 131 -6.96 6.12 -2.43
C ASP A 131 -7.68 5.81 -3.74
N ALA A 132 -8.26 4.61 -3.84
CA ALA A 132 -9.08 4.20 -4.98
C ALA A 132 -10.32 5.11 -5.15
N VAL A 133 -11.02 5.42 -4.04
CA VAL A 133 -12.18 6.33 -4.05
C VAL A 133 -11.80 7.76 -4.43
N ALA A 134 -10.61 8.23 -4.02
CA ALA A 134 -10.13 9.57 -4.33
C ALA A 134 -9.68 9.73 -5.80
N SER A 135 -9.36 8.62 -6.48
CA SER A 135 -8.88 8.63 -7.86
C SER A 135 -10.01 8.57 -8.89
N LYS A 136 -9.79 9.22 -10.04
CA LYS A 136 -10.62 9.06 -11.25
C LYS A 136 -9.96 8.15 -12.30
N GLY A 137 -8.68 7.82 -12.10
CA GLY A 137 -7.82 7.10 -13.04
C GLY A 137 -7.80 5.59 -12.83
N VAL A 138 -8.42 5.09 -11.76
CA VAL A 138 -8.53 3.66 -11.47
C VAL A 138 -9.98 3.19 -11.30
N LYS A 139 -10.15 1.88 -11.30
CA LYS A 139 -11.36 1.19 -10.88
C LYS A 139 -11.00 0.03 -9.95
#